data_AF-A0AAD9LLK9-F1
#
_entry.id   AF-A0AAD9LLK9-F1
#
_cell.length_a   1.000
_cell.length_b   1.000
_cell.length_c   1.000
_cell.angle_alpha   90.00
_cell.angle_beta   90.00
_cell.angle_gamma   90.00
#
_symmetry.space_group_name_H-M   'P 1'
#
loop_
_entity.id
_entity.type
_entity.pdbx_description
1 polymer ?
#
loop_
_entity_poly.entity_id
_entity_poly.type
_entity_poly.pdbx_seq_one_letter_code
_entity_poly.pdbx_strand_id
1 'polypeptide(L)'
;MAYSPKYDRAVAVWLAEISAFIAFSHHSQTKVIVSNDGTTWSQMTITPTAGYIMGVAWNPAAKRIVVSGYGSGIMSSGVADVETTTGSYAFGSTTLKETHVAPLFGATTGAAVASKALLVDANRSVNNINELSATRLKDQVQTPAQPLITSLGRVSALSVTGDVKVGSTTVLETDIAKIDAVTNGHASPNKALVVDANYDITDINEVAALKLSGVVQTGRSPTSRCSARRPGVKRKFVVGGTIVSENEIVHLDGAKAGTAASLKDMITVSANSIGGVNEFSAVKITGQLQTANQPLITSIDKLSALTDIAKLDAVANGVAASGKPLVLNTNLDVADIHSLSATDLTGTLTTAAQPFVSSVNVLDVTGHDSDCAGLKRAGVLVTASAEDLNFVDTIPGSAEASKALVLNNDRDIDNIRSLKADELAGTLTTAAQPHLSSVLVIDVARHNGEDAGLRLVGELETSTAAELNYTNTIPGVAQASKVLGFRV
;
A
#
# COMPACT_ATOMS: atom_id res chain seq x y z
N MET A 1 159.31 68.64 -68.77
CA MET A 1 158.73 68.65 -70.13
C MET A 1 157.47 67.80 -70.08
N ALA A 2 156.39 68.32 -70.66
CA ALA A 2 154.99 68.15 -70.26
C ALA A 2 154.55 66.72 -69.90
N TYR A 3 153.71 66.64 -68.85
CA TYR A 3 153.09 65.42 -68.30
C TYR A 3 154.01 64.57 -67.39
N SER A 4 153.69 64.54 -66.09
CA SER A 4 154.33 63.66 -65.10
C SER A 4 153.24 63.01 -64.24
N PRO A 5 153.07 61.67 -64.25
CA PRO A 5 151.93 60.92 -63.71
C PRO A 5 151.92 60.81 -62.17
N LYS A 6 152.33 61.86 -61.46
CA LYS A 6 152.37 61.89 -59.98
C LYS A 6 151.01 62.15 -59.30
N TYR A 7 149.89 62.21 -60.03
CA TYR A 7 148.58 62.64 -59.50
C TYR A 7 147.36 61.75 -59.81
N ASP A 8 147.50 60.57 -60.44
CA ASP A 8 146.37 59.64 -60.62
C ASP A 8 146.06 58.88 -59.32
N ARG A 9 145.31 59.53 -58.43
CA ARG A 9 144.74 58.88 -57.23
C ARG A 9 143.24 58.69 -57.47
N ALA A 10 142.81 57.43 -57.53
CA ALA A 10 141.40 57.10 -57.34
C ALA A 10 141.13 57.05 -55.84
N VAL A 11 140.07 57.74 -55.40
CA VAL A 11 139.68 57.80 -53.99
C VAL A 11 138.32 57.12 -53.87
N ALA A 12 138.24 56.12 -52.99
CA ALA A 12 137.00 55.51 -52.56
C ALA A 12 136.80 55.82 -51.08
N VAL A 13 135.62 56.31 -50.72
CA VAL A 13 135.27 56.63 -49.34
C VAL A 13 133.97 55.90 -48.97
N TRP A 14 133.96 55.27 -47.80
CA TRP A 14 132.74 54.73 -47.22
C TRP A 14 132.01 55.86 -46.48
N LEU A 15 130.71 55.99 -46.75
CA LEU A 15 129.85 56.93 -46.04
C LEU A 15 128.82 56.14 -45.24
N ALA A 16 129.10 56.01 -43.94
CA ALA A 16 128.29 55.20 -43.02
C ALA A 16 126.82 55.66 -42.95
N GLU A 17 126.55 56.95 -43.16
CA GLU A 17 125.22 57.55 -43.03
C GLU A 17 124.27 57.17 -44.17
N ILE A 18 124.79 56.71 -45.32
CA ILE A 18 123.98 56.19 -46.44
C ILE A 18 124.24 54.71 -46.73
N SER A 19 125.06 54.05 -45.90
CA SER A 19 125.49 52.66 -46.09
C SER A 19 125.96 52.38 -47.53
N ALA A 20 126.78 53.27 -48.08
CA ALA A 20 127.31 53.13 -49.43
C ALA A 20 128.75 53.64 -49.56
N PHE A 21 129.51 52.97 -50.43
CA PHE A 21 130.79 53.42 -50.95
C PHE A 21 130.57 54.41 -52.10
N ILE A 22 131.39 55.45 -52.12
CA ILE A 22 131.47 56.41 -53.23
C ILE A 22 132.90 56.45 -53.72
N ALA A 23 133.12 56.27 -55.02
CA ALA A 23 134.45 56.33 -55.63
C ALA A 23 134.51 57.29 -56.82
N PHE A 24 135.62 58.01 -56.94
CA PHE A 24 135.90 58.96 -58.02
C PHE A 24 137.40 59.01 -58.35
N SER A 25 137.72 59.49 -59.55
CA SER A 25 139.09 59.76 -59.99
C SER A 25 139.34 61.26 -60.06
N HIS A 26 140.54 61.70 -59.68
CA HIS A 26 140.98 63.09 -59.72
C HIS A 26 140.98 63.71 -61.14
N HIS A 27 140.75 62.91 -62.19
CA HIS A 27 140.63 63.38 -63.58
C HIS A 27 139.21 63.17 -64.16
N SER A 28 138.25 62.69 -63.36
CA SER A 28 136.86 62.55 -63.77
C SER A 28 136.16 63.90 -63.76
N GLN A 29 135.79 64.40 -64.93
CA GLN A 29 135.05 65.65 -65.06
C GLN A 29 133.56 65.49 -64.76
N THR A 30 132.96 64.29 -64.78
CA THR A 30 131.48 64.19 -64.65
C THR A 30 130.97 62.92 -63.98
N LYS A 31 131.83 62.05 -63.45
CA LYS A 31 131.40 60.69 -63.04
C LYS A 31 131.89 60.32 -61.66
N VAL A 32 130.95 59.86 -60.85
CA VAL A 32 131.16 59.22 -59.56
C VAL A 32 130.42 57.88 -59.60
N ILE A 33 130.93 56.86 -58.92
CA ILE A 33 130.27 55.55 -58.83
C ILE A 33 129.87 55.28 -57.38
N VAL A 34 128.72 54.64 -57.18
CA VAL A 34 128.16 54.32 -55.86
C VAL A 34 127.92 52.82 -55.74
N SER A 35 128.16 52.25 -54.56
CA SER A 35 127.91 50.84 -54.27
C SER A 35 127.48 50.65 -52.82
N ASN A 36 126.37 49.95 -52.57
CA ASN A 36 125.90 49.70 -51.19
C ASN A 36 126.61 48.50 -50.54
N ASP A 37 127.20 47.62 -51.34
CA ASP A 37 127.79 46.34 -50.91
C ASP A 37 129.30 46.25 -51.17
N GLY A 38 129.88 47.24 -51.87
CA GLY A 38 131.29 47.28 -52.27
C GLY A 38 131.63 46.42 -53.49
N THR A 39 130.70 45.60 -53.99
CA THR A 39 130.91 44.67 -55.10
C THR A 39 130.18 45.09 -56.37
N THR A 40 129.02 45.72 -56.23
CA THR A 40 128.13 46.07 -57.33
C THR A 40 128.06 47.60 -57.43
N TRP A 41 128.57 48.14 -58.53
CA TRP A 41 128.77 49.59 -58.69
C TRP A 41 127.83 50.16 -59.75
N SER A 42 127.05 51.17 -59.37
CA SER A 42 126.20 51.94 -60.28
C SER A 42 126.84 53.30 -60.57
N GLN A 43 126.87 53.68 -61.84
CA GLN A 43 127.44 54.97 -62.25
C GLN A 43 126.42 56.08 -62.00
N MET A 44 126.86 57.13 -61.32
CA MET A 44 126.12 58.37 -61.14
C MET A 44 126.83 59.50 -61.91
N THR A 45 126.12 60.12 -62.84
CA THR A 45 126.65 61.29 -63.55
C THR A 45 126.41 62.54 -62.71
N ILE A 46 127.48 63.29 -62.45
CA ILE A 46 127.49 64.59 -61.78
C ILE A 46 127.94 65.61 -62.82
N THR A 47 127.24 66.72 -63.01
CA THR A 47 127.54 67.68 -64.10
C THR A 47 128.20 68.93 -63.53
N PRO A 48 129.53 69.00 -63.34
CA PRO A 48 130.20 70.23 -62.93
C PRO A 48 130.36 71.19 -64.12
N THR A 49 130.38 72.48 -63.81
CA THR A 49 130.36 73.57 -64.80
C THR A 49 131.76 73.92 -65.33
N ALA A 50 132.84 73.54 -64.64
CA ALA A 50 134.23 73.48 -65.14
C ALA A 50 135.17 72.83 -64.10
N GLY A 51 136.15 72.03 -64.53
CA GLY A 51 137.26 71.54 -63.67
C GLY A 51 137.21 70.03 -63.31
N TYR A 52 138.17 69.59 -62.49
CA TYR A 52 138.32 68.19 -62.04
C TYR A 52 137.87 68.01 -60.58
N ILE A 53 137.29 66.85 -60.24
CA ILE A 53 136.84 66.52 -58.87
C ILE A 53 138.04 66.17 -57.98
N MET A 54 138.26 66.93 -56.91
CA MET A 54 139.36 66.74 -55.94
C MET A 54 138.92 66.12 -54.61
N GLY A 55 137.61 66.11 -54.33
CA GLY A 55 137.07 65.56 -53.09
C GLY A 55 135.55 65.46 -53.13
N VAL A 56 135.01 64.42 -52.51
CA VAL A 56 133.56 64.23 -52.31
C VAL A 56 133.27 64.10 -50.82
N ALA A 57 132.20 64.73 -50.36
CA ALA A 57 131.72 64.65 -48.99
C ALA A 57 130.19 64.49 -48.99
N TRP A 58 129.67 63.74 -48.03
CA TRP A 58 128.23 63.70 -47.78
C TRP A 58 127.82 64.84 -46.86
N ASN A 59 126.73 65.52 -47.22
CA ASN A 59 126.04 66.44 -46.33
C ASN A 59 124.81 65.72 -45.77
N PRO A 60 124.86 65.19 -44.52
CA PRO A 60 123.75 64.45 -43.93
C PRO A 60 122.51 65.32 -43.69
N ALA A 61 122.67 66.61 -43.44
CA ALA A 61 121.55 67.53 -43.24
C ALA A 61 120.74 67.77 -44.53
N ALA A 62 121.42 67.85 -45.67
CA ALA A 62 120.77 68.04 -46.98
C ALA A 62 120.45 66.71 -47.69
N LYS A 63 120.86 65.57 -47.12
CA LYS A 63 120.88 64.24 -47.76
C LYS A 63 121.45 64.27 -49.19
N ARG A 64 122.60 64.94 -49.36
CA ARG A 64 123.21 65.15 -50.68
C ARG A 64 124.72 64.98 -50.66
N ILE A 65 125.27 64.50 -51.78
CA ILE A 65 126.71 64.46 -52.03
C ILE A 65 127.17 65.82 -52.54
N VAL A 66 128.24 66.35 -51.95
CA VAL A 66 128.89 67.61 -52.30
C VAL A 66 130.28 67.31 -52.85
N VAL A 67 130.67 67.94 -53.96
CA VAL A 67 131.98 67.74 -54.58
C VAL A 67 132.79 69.05 -54.61
N SER A 68 134.11 68.94 -54.43
CA SER A 68 135.05 70.07 -54.47
C SER A 68 136.00 69.93 -55.67
N GLY A 69 136.36 71.04 -56.32
CA GLY A 69 137.21 71.06 -57.51
C GLY A 69 138.19 72.24 -57.55
N TYR A 70 139.22 72.16 -58.40
CA TYR A 70 140.23 73.21 -58.58
C TYR A 70 139.78 74.23 -59.65
N GLY A 71 139.66 75.52 -59.30
CA GLY A 71 139.43 76.62 -60.26
C GLY A 71 138.15 77.45 -60.10
N SER A 72 137.18 77.04 -59.27
CA SER A 72 136.08 77.87 -58.74
C SER A 72 135.30 77.06 -57.69
N GLY A 73 134.69 77.72 -56.71
CA GLY A 73 134.19 77.16 -55.44
C GLY A 73 133.20 75.97 -55.50
N ILE A 74 133.02 75.35 -54.33
CA ILE A 74 132.17 74.18 -53.99
C ILE A 74 130.99 73.96 -54.96
N MET A 75 130.95 72.80 -55.62
CA MET A 75 129.94 72.48 -56.63
C MET A 75 129.04 71.33 -56.14
N SER A 76 127.72 71.56 -56.09
CA SER A 76 126.72 70.51 -55.84
C SER A 76 125.81 70.40 -57.07
N SER A 77 125.85 69.28 -57.82
CA SER A 77 124.85 69.01 -58.86
C SER A 77 123.85 67.98 -58.34
N GLY A 78 122.58 68.36 -58.33
CA GLY A 78 121.48 67.61 -57.77
C GLY A 78 120.86 66.59 -58.72
N VAL A 79 120.48 65.43 -58.16
CA VAL A 79 119.46 64.52 -58.72
C VAL A 79 118.51 64.13 -57.58
N ALA A 80 117.22 64.15 -57.89
CA ALA A 80 116.08 63.94 -56.99
C ALA A 80 115.53 62.50 -57.16
N ASP A 81 115.05 61.90 -56.07
CA ASP A 81 114.40 60.57 -56.09
C ASP A 81 112.95 60.65 -56.62
N VAL A 82 112.57 59.61 -57.38
CA VAL A 82 111.35 59.43 -58.18
C VAL A 82 110.22 58.77 -57.38
N GLU A 83 108.97 59.12 -57.72
CA GLU A 83 107.69 58.89 -57.04
C GLU A 83 106.84 57.71 -57.63
N THR A 84 105.82 57.24 -56.87
CA THR A 84 104.57 56.47 -57.22
C THR A 84 104.65 54.94 -57.47
N THR A 85 103.70 54.07 -57.03
CA THR A 85 102.30 53.96 -57.55
C THR A 85 101.40 53.01 -56.71
N THR A 86 100.09 53.34 -56.69
CA THR A 86 98.90 52.53 -56.40
C THR A 86 98.89 51.10 -56.98
N GLY A 87 98.88 50.07 -56.12
CA GLY A 87 98.83 48.65 -56.51
C GLY A 87 97.44 48.02 -56.34
N SER A 88 96.81 47.65 -57.46
CA SER A 88 95.61 46.82 -57.54
C SER A 88 95.98 45.34 -57.33
N TYR A 89 95.28 44.61 -56.45
CA TYR A 89 95.42 43.16 -56.29
C TYR A 89 94.30 42.43 -57.06
N ALA A 90 94.67 41.64 -58.08
CA ALA A 90 93.71 40.87 -58.86
C ALA A 90 93.32 39.56 -58.14
N PHE A 91 92.02 39.28 -58.02
CA PHE A 91 91.49 37.97 -57.62
C PHE A 91 90.83 37.32 -58.85
N GLY A 92 91.56 36.44 -59.53
CA GLY A 92 91.13 35.87 -60.80
C GLY A 92 90.91 36.94 -61.87
N SER A 93 89.77 36.92 -62.57
CA SER A 93 89.38 37.92 -63.58
C SER A 93 88.74 39.18 -63.01
N THR A 94 88.58 39.30 -61.68
CA THR A 94 87.93 40.44 -61.03
C THR A 94 88.96 41.35 -60.36
N THR A 95 88.94 42.63 -60.71
CA THR A 95 89.77 43.66 -60.09
C THR A 95 89.04 44.24 -58.88
N LEU A 96 89.57 44.05 -57.67
CA LEU A 96 89.04 44.69 -56.46
C LEU A 96 89.55 46.13 -56.35
N LYS A 97 88.64 47.07 -56.13
CA LYS A 97 88.95 48.45 -55.75
C LYS A 97 88.87 48.58 -54.23
N GLU A 98 89.50 49.61 -53.67
CA GLU A 98 89.44 49.93 -52.23
C GLU A 98 88.00 49.99 -51.70
N THR A 99 87.07 50.51 -52.50
CA THR A 99 85.64 50.59 -52.15
C THR A 99 84.98 49.22 -51.91
N HIS A 100 85.48 48.15 -52.52
CA HIS A 100 84.95 46.79 -52.32
C HIS A 100 85.41 46.18 -50.99
N VAL A 101 86.56 46.61 -50.47
CA VAL A 101 87.14 46.07 -49.22
C VAL A 101 86.87 46.96 -48.00
N ALA A 102 86.52 48.25 -48.21
CA ALA A 102 86.22 49.19 -47.13
C ALA A 102 85.15 48.74 -46.10
N PRO A 103 84.08 48.00 -46.45
CA PRO A 103 83.11 47.50 -45.48
C PRO A 103 83.63 46.36 -44.58
N LEU A 104 84.72 45.71 -44.96
CA LEU A 104 85.34 44.62 -44.19
C LEU A 104 86.31 45.14 -43.11
N PHE A 105 86.95 46.29 -43.34
CA PHE A 105 87.86 46.89 -42.36
C PHE A 105 87.11 47.43 -41.14
N GLY A 106 87.44 46.92 -39.95
CA GLY A 106 86.82 47.31 -38.68
C GLY A 106 85.52 46.57 -38.35
N ALA A 107 85.11 45.58 -39.14
CA ALA A 107 83.99 44.71 -38.78
C ALA A 107 84.39 43.78 -37.62
N THR A 108 83.50 43.61 -36.64
CA THR A 108 83.68 42.71 -35.48
C THR A 108 82.67 41.58 -35.56
N THR A 109 83.10 40.33 -35.38
CA THR A 109 82.18 39.17 -35.36
C THR A 109 81.17 39.29 -34.23
N GLY A 110 79.88 39.07 -34.52
CA GLY A 110 78.81 39.11 -33.54
C GLY A 110 78.21 40.49 -33.27
N ALA A 111 78.81 41.55 -33.80
CA ALA A 111 78.32 42.92 -33.62
C ALA A 111 78.05 43.61 -34.96
N ALA A 112 76.80 44.00 -35.18
CA ALA A 112 76.45 44.85 -36.29
C ALA A 112 77.06 46.25 -36.08
N VAL A 113 77.99 46.62 -36.97
CA VAL A 113 78.59 47.97 -37.02
C VAL A 113 78.01 48.70 -38.23
N ALA A 114 77.65 49.97 -38.04
CA ALA A 114 77.05 50.79 -39.09
C ALA A 114 77.95 50.84 -40.34
N SER A 115 77.34 50.64 -41.52
CA SER A 115 78.02 50.68 -42.83
C SER A 115 79.18 49.69 -43.00
N LYS A 116 79.23 48.63 -42.18
CA LYS A 116 80.19 47.53 -42.27
C LYS A 116 79.51 46.21 -42.61
N ALA A 117 80.29 45.23 -43.02
CA ALA A 117 79.79 43.87 -43.21
C ALA A 117 79.27 43.28 -41.89
N LEU A 118 78.14 42.57 -41.95
CA LEU A 118 77.62 41.82 -40.81
C LEU A 118 78.28 40.44 -40.77
N LEU A 119 79.11 40.21 -39.75
CA LEU A 119 79.74 38.91 -39.51
C LEU A 119 79.10 38.30 -38.26
N VAL A 120 78.68 37.05 -38.37
CA VAL A 120 78.19 36.29 -37.22
C VAL A 120 79.36 35.86 -36.32
N ASP A 121 79.12 35.77 -35.02
CA ASP A 121 80.10 35.15 -34.10
C ASP A 121 80.03 33.62 -34.10
N ALA A 122 80.84 32.98 -33.25
CA ALA A 122 80.86 31.52 -33.10
C ALA A 122 79.50 30.92 -32.67
N ASN A 123 78.64 31.71 -32.02
CA ASN A 123 77.29 31.32 -31.62
C ASN A 123 76.26 31.63 -32.70
N ARG A 124 76.69 32.10 -33.88
CA ARG A 124 75.85 32.62 -34.96
C ARG A 124 74.96 33.78 -34.51
N SER A 125 75.37 34.48 -33.47
CA SER A 125 74.65 35.61 -32.91
C SER A 125 75.08 36.92 -33.57
N VAL A 126 74.15 37.86 -33.60
CA VAL A 126 74.37 39.25 -34.04
C VAL A 126 73.65 40.17 -33.06
N ASN A 127 74.36 41.14 -32.51
CA ASN A 127 73.79 42.18 -31.66
C ASN A 127 73.80 43.54 -32.38
N ASN A 128 73.14 44.54 -31.76
CA ASN A 128 73.12 45.92 -32.22
C ASN A 128 72.46 46.18 -33.60
N ILE A 129 71.47 45.36 -33.97
CA ILE A 129 70.60 45.60 -35.12
C ILE A 129 69.43 46.48 -34.66
N ASN A 130 69.25 47.65 -35.27
CA ASN A 130 68.13 48.55 -34.93
C ASN A 130 66.77 48.01 -35.39
N GLU A 131 66.71 47.46 -36.61
CA GLU A 131 65.50 46.90 -37.19
C GLU A 131 65.85 45.70 -38.07
N LEU A 132 65.20 44.56 -37.81
CA LEU A 132 65.34 43.35 -38.62
C LEU A 132 64.04 43.13 -39.40
N SER A 133 64.04 43.52 -40.67
CA SER A 133 62.96 43.15 -41.60
C SER A 133 63.21 41.75 -42.16
N ALA A 134 62.38 40.78 -41.75
CA ALA A 134 62.47 39.39 -42.19
C ALA A 134 61.09 38.86 -42.58
N THR A 135 60.98 38.19 -43.73
CA THR A 135 59.71 37.59 -44.18
C THR A 135 59.29 36.41 -43.30
N ARG A 136 60.26 35.72 -42.68
CA ARG A 136 60.05 34.58 -41.80
C ARG A 136 61.11 34.55 -40.72
N LEU A 137 60.68 34.47 -39.47
CA LEU A 137 61.47 33.97 -38.35
C LEU A 137 60.97 32.56 -38.06
N LYS A 138 61.85 31.57 -38.02
CA LYS A 138 61.51 30.19 -37.64
C LYS A 138 61.82 29.99 -36.16
N ASP A 139 61.15 29.02 -35.55
CA ASP A 139 61.31 28.62 -34.15
C ASP A 139 60.84 29.69 -33.14
N GLN A 140 61.50 29.77 -31.99
CA GLN A 140 61.10 30.62 -30.88
C GLN A 140 61.49 32.08 -31.12
N VAL A 141 60.51 32.97 -31.03
CA VAL A 141 60.75 34.41 -30.91
C VAL A 141 60.62 34.76 -29.43
N GLN A 142 61.75 34.92 -28.75
CA GLN A 142 61.78 35.37 -27.37
C GLN A 142 61.72 36.90 -27.33
N THR A 143 60.68 37.46 -26.73
CA THR A 143 60.53 38.90 -26.54
C THR A 143 60.29 39.24 -25.07
N PRO A 144 60.67 40.44 -24.61
CA PRO A 144 60.14 41.04 -23.39
C PRO A 144 58.63 41.32 -23.53
N ALA A 145 58.03 41.95 -22.52
CA ALA A 145 56.62 42.38 -22.57
C ALA A 145 56.32 43.17 -23.87
N GLN A 146 55.22 42.80 -24.53
CA GLN A 146 54.80 43.38 -25.82
C GLN A 146 53.50 44.20 -25.67
N PRO A 147 53.51 45.35 -24.97
CA PRO A 147 52.30 46.12 -24.65
C PRO A 147 51.59 46.77 -25.85
N LEU A 148 52.19 46.71 -27.05
CA LEU A 148 51.73 47.42 -28.25
C LEU A 148 51.31 46.48 -29.39
N ILE A 149 51.07 45.19 -29.13
CA ILE A 149 50.50 44.30 -30.14
C ILE A 149 49.06 44.70 -30.40
N THR A 150 48.79 45.24 -31.59
CA THR A 150 47.45 45.63 -32.04
C THR A 150 46.79 44.57 -32.93
N SER A 151 47.54 43.58 -33.42
CA SER A 151 47.02 42.40 -34.10
C SER A 151 47.96 41.21 -33.96
N LEU A 152 47.38 40.01 -33.86
CA LEU A 152 48.06 38.74 -34.05
C LEU A 152 47.40 38.02 -35.24
N GLY A 153 48.15 37.12 -35.89
CA GLY A 153 47.57 36.16 -36.82
C GLY A 153 46.73 35.10 -36.11
N ARG A 154 46.50 33.96 -36.77
CA ARG A 154 45.79 32.83 -36.15
C ARG A 154 46.65 32.20 -35.04
N VAL A 155 46.13 32.19 -33.82
CA VAL A 155 46.70 31.50 -32.66
C VAL A 155 46.00 30.15 -32.51
N SER A 156 46.69 29.03 -32.75
CA SER A 156 46.13 27.67 -32.64
C SER A 156 46.08 27.14 -31.20
N ALA A 157 46.93 27.67 -30.33
CA ALA A 157 46.95 27.40 -28.90
C ALA A 157 47.42 28.66 -28.18
N LEU A 158 46.70 29.05 -27.12
CA LEU A 158 47.04 30.17 -26.26
C LEU A 158 47.10 29.67 -24.82
N SER A 159 48.25 29.78 -24.18
CA SER A 159 48.40 29.56 -22.75
C SER A 159 48.52 30.92 -22.08
N VAL A 160 47.57 31.27 -21.20
CA VAL A 160 47.60 32.51 -20.42
C VAL A 160 47.86 32.16 -18.97
N THR A 161 48.84 32.82 -18.35
CA THR A 161 49.06 32.76 -16.91
C THR A 161 48.39 33.98 -16.29
N GLY A 162 47.12 33.86 -15.91
CA GLY A 162 46.31 34.94 -15.33
C GLY A 162 44.99 35.19 -16.07
N ASP A 163 44.33 36.30 -15.72
CA ASP A 163 43.01 36.65 -16.26
C ASP A 163 43.04 36.97 -17.76
N VAL A 164 41.96 36.61 -18.46
CA VAL A 164 41.77 36.95 -19.87
C VAL A 164 40.91 38.20 -19.98
N LYS A 165 41.44 39.27 -20.57
CA LYS A 165 40.68 40.49 -20.83
C LYS A 165 40.09 40.49 -22.23
N VAL A 166 38.76 40.54 -22.32
CA VAL A 166 38.00 40.64 -23.58
C VAL A 166 37.28 41.98 -23.60
N GLY A 167 37.86 42.97 -24.29
CA GLY A 167 37.37 44.35 -24.25
C GLY A 167 37.49 44.96 -22.85
N SER A 168 36.37 45.39 -22.26
CA SER A 168 36.31 45.85 -20.86
C SER A 168 36.10 44.71 -19.86
N THR A 169 35.67 43.53 -20.31
CA THR A 169 35.39 42.38 -19.44
C THR A 169 36.69 41.69 -19.04
N THR A 170 36.86 41.46 -17.75
CA THR A 170 37.92 40.60 -17.21
C THR A 170 37.31 39.26 -16.86
N VAL A 171 37.75 38.21 -17.54
CA VAL A 171 37.37 36.84 -17.22
C VAL A 171 38.39 36.29 -16.24
N LEU A 172 37.95 36.10 -15.00
CA LEU A 172 38.78 35.57 -13.92
C LEU A 172 39.10 34.10 -14.16
N GLU A 173 40.31 33.68 -13.81
CA GLU A 173 40.70 32.26 -13.85
C GLU A 173 39.73 31.38 -13.04
N THR A 174 39.25 31.87 -11.89
CA THR A 174 38.29 31.16 -11.03
C THR A 174 36.93 30.93 -11.70
N ASP A 175 36.53 31.77 -12.65
CA ASP A 175 35.28 31.58 -13.39
C ASP A 175 35.46 30.63 -14.57
N ILE A 176 36.61 30.67 -15.24
CA ILE A 176 36.99 29.67 -16.25
C ILE A 176 37.10 28.27 -15.61
N ALA A 177 37.60 28.18 -14.37
CA ALA A 177 37.65 26.93 -13.64
C ALA A 177 36.27 26.30 -13.39
N LYS A 178 35.16 27.07 -13.39
CA LYS A 178 33.79 26.53 -13.22
C LYS A 178 33.26 25.82 -14.48
N ILE A 179 33.78 26.17 -15.65
CA ILE A 179 33.42 25.56 -16.93
C ILE A 179 34.41 24.47 -17.38
N ASP A 180 35.56 24.38 -16.73
CA ASP A 180 36.51 23.28 -16.94
C ASP A 180 35.92 21.93 -16.49
N ALA A 181 36.14 20.89 -17.28
CA ALA A 181 35.71 19.50 -17.04
C ALA A 181 34.20 19.31 -16.72
N VAL A 182 33.32 20.20 -17.21
CA VAL A 182 31.86 20.02 -17.09
C VAL A 182 31.40 18.86 -17.98
N THR A 183 30.61 17.94 -17.41
CA THR A 183 29.92 16.88 -18.15
C THR A 183 28.45 17.24 -18.29
N ASN A 184 27.93 17.29 -19.52
CA ASN A 184 26.52 17.61 -19.77
C ASN A 184 25.61 16.62 -19.05
N GLY A 185 24.55 17.15 -18.44
CA GLY A 185 23.54 16.39 -17.71
C GLY A 185 23.96 15.89 -16.33
N HIS A 186 25.14 16.25 -15.81
CA HIS A 186 25.56 15.87 -14.46
C HIS A 186 25.89 17.12 -13.63
N ALA A 187 25.24 17.27 -12.47
CA ALA A 187 25.56 18.34 -11.54
C ALA A 187 26.88 18.01 -10.79
N SER A 188 27.95 18.76 -11.08
CA SER A 188 29.23 18.63 -10.38
C SER A 188 29.42 19.74 -9.32
N PRO A 189 30.00 19.46 -8.14
CA PRO A 189 30.22 20.47 -7.11
C PRO A 189 31.05 21.65 -7.62
N ASN A 190 30.61 22.88 -7.32
CA ASN A 190 31.30 24.14 -7.67
C ASN A 190 31.54 24.38 -9.17
N LYS A 191 30.84 23.65 -10.05
CA LYS A 191 30.91 23.83 -11.51
C LYS A 191 29.60 24.44 -12.06
N ALA A 192 29.64 24.89 -13.31
CA ALA A 192 28.44 25.30 -14.01
C ALA A 192 27.49 24.10 -14.20
N LEU A 193 26.18 24.37 -14.20
CA LEU A 193 25.16 23.37 -14.48
C LEU A 193 24.76 23.43 -15.95
N VAL A 194 24.95 22.32 -16.67
CA VAL A 194 24.66 22.22 -18.10
C VAL A 194 23.79 21.00 -18.33
N VAL A 195 22.66 21.20 -18.99
CA VAL A 195 21.73 20.11 -19.35
C VAL A 195 22.32 19.23 -20.45
N ASP A 196 21.90 17.96 -20.52
CA ASP A 196 22.23 17.10 -21.66
C ASP A 196 21.33 17.35 -22.88
N ALA A 197 21.48 16.52 -23.92
CA ALA A 197 20.70 16.62 -25.15
C ALA A 197 19.19 16.42 -24.96
N ASN A 198 18.77 15.81 -23.84
CA ASN A 198 17.37 15.57 -23.48
C ASN A 198 16.84 16.61 -22.48
N TYR A 199 17.64 17.63 -22.15
CA TYR A 199 17.38 18.60 -21.09
C TYR A 199 17.42 18.00 -19.67
N ASP A 200 18.06 16.85 -19.49
CA ASP A 200 18.15 16.16 -18.21
C ASP A 200 19.36 16.63 -17.40
N ILE A 201 19.23 16.52 -16.07
CA ILE A 201 20.30 16.73 -15.09
C ILE A 201 20.18 15.66 -14.00
N THR A 202 21.28 14.95 -13.72
CA THR A 202 21.46 14.02 -12.61
C THR A 202 22.30 14.63 -11.48
N ASP A 203 22.32 13.97 -10.33
CA ASP A 203 23.20 14.26 -9.18
C ASP A 203 22.97 15.59 -8.44
N ILE A 204 21.81 16.24 -8.64
CA ILE A 204 21.39 17.33 -7.74
C ILE A 204 20.96 16.73 -6.40
N ASN A 205 21.69 17.06 -5.33
CA ASN A 205 21.38 16.61 -3.97
C ASN A 205 20.08 17.22 -3.41
N GLU A 206 19.87 18.53 -3.57
CA GLU A 206 18.68 19.23 -3.09
C GLU A 206 18.26 20.35 -4.07
N VAL A 207 16.97 20.41 -4.39
CA VAL A 207 16.37 21.47 -5.20
C VAL A 207 15.47 22.34 -4.32
N ALA A 208 15.96 23.51 -3.91
CA ALA A 208 15.16 24.52 -3.24
C ALA A 208 14.62 25.53 -4.25
N ALA A 209 13.30 25.56 -4.47
CA ALA A 209 12.65 26.48 -5.41
C ALA A 209 11.40 27.12 -4.79
N LEU A 210 11.18 28.41 -5.05
CA LEU A 210 9.95 29.11 -4.65
C LEU A 210 8.71 28.55 -5.38
N LYS A 211 8.89 28.17 -6.64
CA LYS A 211 7.90 27.52 -7.48
C LYS A 211 8.60 26.55 -8.44
N LEU A 212 8.21 25.28 -8.39
CA LEU A 212 8.52 24.29 -9.41
C LEU A 212 7.24 24.04 -10.22
N SER A 213 7.27 24.25 -11.53
CA SER A 213 6.12 24.07 -12.42
C SER A 213 6.36 22.90 -13.38
N GLY A 214 5.34 22.07 -13.59
CA GLY A 214 5.42 20.88 -14.44
C GLY A 214 4.95 19.62 -13.70
N VAL A 215 5.22 18.45 -14.29
CA VAL A 215 4.96 17.16 -13.65
C VAL A 215 6.20 16.77 -12.83
N VAL A 216 6.05 16.71 -11.51
CA VAL A 216 7.12 16.20 -10.62
C VAL A 216 6.90 14.70 -10.43
N GLN A 217 7.68 13.88 -11.12
CA GLN A 217 7.69 12.43 -10.93
C GLN A 217 8.79 12.07 -9.94
N THR A 218 8.42 11.51 -8.78
CA THR A 218 9.37 10.88 -7.86
C THR A 218 9.30 9.37 -8.03
N GLY A 219 10.42 8.68 -7.89
CA GLY A 219 10.40 7.22 -7.72
C GLY A 219 9.55 6.79 -6.51
N ARG A 220 9.25 5.48 -6.42
CA ARG A 220 8.46 4.89 -5.33
C ARG A 220 9.13 5.17 -3.97
N SER A 221 8.67 6.19 -3.26
CA SER A 221 9.23 6.60 -1.97
C SER A 221 8.40 6.02 -0.81
N PRO A 222 8.98 5.20 0.08
CA PRO A 222 8.28 4.64 1.24
C PRO A 222 7.97 5.70 2.32
N THR A 223 8.53 6.92 2.21
CA THR A 223 8.33 8.00 3.19
C THR A 223 8.28 9.36 2.51
N SER A 224 7.28 9.61 1.66
CA SER A 224 6.96 10.97 1.24
C SER A 224 6.39 11.76 2.43
N ARG A 225 7.23 12.26 3.32
CA ARG A 225 6.82 13.31 4.27
C ARG A 225 6.71 14.61 3.49
N CYS A 226 5.53 14.87 2.94
CA CYS A 226 5.17 16.22 2.54
C CYS A 226 4.96 17.03 3.83
N SER A 227 6.05 17.51 4.44
CA SER A 227 5.96 18.41 5.61
C SER A 227 5.58 19.80 5.11
N ALA A 228 4.29 20.02 4.87
CA ALA A 228 3.75 21.32 4.55
C ALA A 228 3.41 22.09 5.85
N ARG A 229 4.38 22.31 6.73
CA ARG A 229 4.16 23.16 7.91
C ARG A 229 4.24 24.63 7.52
N ARG A 230 3.17 25.16 6.90
CA ARG A 230 2.95 26.61 6.80
C ARG A 230 1.51 26.94 7.23
N PRO A 231 1.29 27.57 8.39
CA PRO A 231 -0.04 27.93 8.87
C PRO A 231 -0.76 28.83 7.86
N GLY A 232 -1.99 28.47 7.47
CA GLY A 232 -2.91 29.37 6.75
C GLY A 232 -3.15 29.12 5.26
N VAL A 233 -2.58 28.08 4.63
CA VAL A 233 -2.87 27.77 3.21
C VAL A 233 -3.37 26.33 3.08
N LYS A 234 -4.66 26.16 2.75
CA LYS A 234 -5.25 24.85 2.40
C LYS A 234 -4.53 24.31 1.16
N ARG A 235 -3.58 23.40 1.31
CA ARG A 235 -2.96 22.70 0.16
C ARG A 235 -3.48 21.27 0.08
N LYS A 236 -3.53 20.81 -1.15
CA LYS A 236 -4.45 19.82 -1.67
C LYS A 236 -3.65 18.57 -2.02
N PHE A 237 -3.77 17.50 -1.24
CA PHE A 237 -3.15 16.22 -1.59
C PHE A 237 -4.00 15.57 -2.70
N VAL A 238 -3.43 15.32 -3.87
CA VAL A 238 -4.18 14.75 -5.02
C VAL A 238 -3.67 13.35 -5.32
N VAL A 239 -4.56 12.36 -5.23
CA VAL A 239 -4.28 10.95 -5.60
C VAL A 239 -5.23 10.56 -6.72
N GLY A 240 -4.70 10.20 -7.89
CA GLY A 240 -5.52 9.76 -9.03
C GLY A 240 -6.55 10.79 -9.53
N GLY A 241 -6.30 12.08 -9.32
CA GLY A 241 -7.24 13.17 -9.65
C GLY A 241 -8.22 13.52 -8.52
N THR A 242 -8.32 12.69 -7.49
CA THR A 242 -9.14 12.96 -6.30
C THR A 242 -8.41 13.85 -5.32
N ILE A 243 -9.11 14.87 -4.86
CA ILE A 243 -8.68 15.82 -3.84
C ILE A 243 -8.90 15.16 -2.48
N VAL A 244 -7.83 14.84 -1.75
CA VAL A 244 -7.96 14.41 -0.36
C VAL A 244 -7.67 15.62 0.54
N SER A 245 -8.66 15.99 1.34
CA SER A 245 -8.52 17.06 2.33
C SER A 245 -7.70 16.60 3.54
N GLU A 246 -7.10 17.55 4.27
CA GLU A 246 -6.38 17.26 5.52
C GLU A 246 -7.30 16.56 6.55
N ASN A 247 -8.59 16.91 6.58
CA ASN A 247 -9.56 16.28 7.48
C ASN A 247 -9.84 14.81 7.10
N GLU A 248 -9.87 14.46 5.81
CA GLU A 248 -10.03 13.05 5.39
C GLU A 248 -8.78 12.23 5.71
N ILE A 249 -7.58 12.80 5.58
CA ILE A 249 -6.32 12.10 5.91
C ILE A 249 -6.23 11.79 7.40
N VAL A 250 -6.71 12.67 8.28
CA VAL A 250 -6.67 12.46 9.75
C VAL A 250 -7.48 11.23 10.17
N HIS A 251 -8.60 10.92 9.50
CA HIS A 251 -9.40 9.74 9.82
C HIS A 251 -8.82 8.44 9.21
N LEU A 252 -8.02 8.54 8.15
CA LEU A 252 -7.32 7.40 7.54
C LEU A 252 -6.02 7.03 8.27
N ASP A 253 -5.33 7.98 8.90
CA ASP A 253 -4.06 7.74 9.59
C ASP A 253 -4.24 6.81 10.80
N GLY A 254 -3.78 5.56 10.68
CA GLY A 254 -3.97 4.53 11.70
C GLY A 254 -5.27 3.72 11.61
N ALA A 255 -6.09 3.94 10.59
CA ALA A 255 -7.23 3.06 10.30
C ALA A 255 -6.73 1.66 9.89
N LYS A 256 -7.22 0.60 10.56
CA LYS A 256 -6.86 -0.79 10.28
C LYS A 256 -8.04 -1.50 9.60
N ALA A 257 -7.78 -2.16 8.48
CA ALA A 257 -8.81 -2.94 7.78
C ALA A 257 -9.44 -3.99 8.72
N GLY A 258 -10.77 -4.03 8.74
CA GLY A 258 -11.56 -4.99 9.52
C GLY A 258 -11.73 -4.64 10.99
N THR A 259 -11.25 -3.49 11.47
CA THR A 259 -11.44 -3.05 12.87
C THR A 259 -11.81 -1.57 12.93
N ALA A 260 -12.93 -1.26 13.56
CA ALA A 260 -13.29 0.12 13.88
C ALA A 260 -12.35 0.66 14.96
N ALA A 261 -11.82 1.85 14.74
CA ALA A 261 -11.02 2.59 15.70
C ALA A 261 -11.65 3.96 15.97
N SER A 262 -11.48 4.50 17.18
CA SER A 262 -12.08 5.77 17.57
C SER A 262 -11.55 6.92 16.70
N LEU A 263 -12.47 7.74 16.17
CA LEU A 263 -12.15 8.89 15.30
C LEU A 263 -11.38 8.52 14.03
N LYS A 264 -11.59 7.31 13.51
CA LYS A 264 -10.99 6.81 12.27
C LYS A 264 -12.04 6.27 11.31
N ASP A 265 -11.69 6.24 10.04
CA ASP A 265 -12.54 5.64 9.01
C ASP A 265 -12.62 4.11 9.19
N MET A 266 -13.77 3.54 8.87
CA MET A 266 -14.00 2.10 8.88
C MET A 266 -13.68 1.52 7.49
N ILE A 267 -12.63 0.70 7.40
CA ILE A 267 -12.21 0.04 6.17
C ILE A 267 -12.61 -1.43 6.24
N THR A 268 -13.46 -1.89 5.33
CA THR A 268 -13.89 -3.30 5.28
C THR A 268 -12.80 -4.22 4.75
N VAL A 269 -12.87 -5.50 5.13
CA VAL A 269 -12.07 -6.58 4.54
C VAL A 269 -12.89 -7.39 3.53
N SER A 270 -12.27 -8.41 2.90
CA SER A 270 -13.00 -9.41 2.12
C SER A 270 -14.18 -9.97 2.92
N ALA A 271 -15.36 -10.02 2.31
CA ALA A 271 -16.68 -10.27 2.94
C ALA A 271 -17.34 -9.07 3.65
N ASN A 272 -16.86 -7.84 3.45
CA ASN A 272 -17.45 -6.61 3.98
C ASN A 272 -17.62 -6.59 5.51
N SER A 273 -16.72 -7.25 6.23
CA SER A 273 -16.77 -7.39 7.70
C SER A 273 -15.99 -6.28 8.42
N ILE A 274 -16.48 -5.87 9.60
CA ILE A 274 -15.83 -4.95 10.54
C ILE A 274 -16.05 -5.47 11.98
N GLY A 275 -14.97 -5.54 12.77
CA GLY A 275 -15.01 -5.78 14.22
C GLY A 275 -14.74 -4.51 15.04
N GLY A 276 -14.90 -4.57 16.36
CA GLY A 276 -14.53 -3.47 17.28
C GLY A 276 -15.52 -2.30 17.36
N VAL A 277 -16.73 -2.44 16.81
CA VAL A 277 -17.80 -1.45 16.97
C VAL A 277 -18.46 -1.64 18.33
N ASN A 278 -18.32 -0.66 19.22
CA ASN A 278 -18.91 -0.70 20.56
C ASN A 278 -20.43 -0.44 20.53
N GLU A 279 -20.89 0.42 19.64
CA GLU A 279 -22.31 0.76 19.46
C GLU A 279 -22.60 0.97 17.97
N PHE A 280 -23.60 0.27 17.45
CA PHE A 280 -24.03 0.40 16.06
C PHE A 280 -25.47 0.90 16.01
N SER A 281 -25.65 2.20 15.77
CA SER A 281 -26.96 2.82 15.60
C SER A 281 -27.33 2.87 14.12
N ALA A 282 -28.37 2.13 13.73
CA ALA A 282 -28.85 2.06 12.36
C ALA A 282 -30.37 2.14 12.31
N VAL A 283 -30.91 2.91 11.35
CA VAL A 283 -32.37 3.03 11.13
C VAL A 283 -32.97 1.70 10.66
N LYS A 284 -32.21 0.93 9.87
CA LYS A 284 -32.62 -0.38 9.37
C LYS A 284 -31.41 -1.28 9.19
N ILE A 285 -31.45 -2.46 9.80
CA ILE A 285 -30.50 -3.55 9.55
C ILE A 285 -31.22 -4.59 8.70
N THR A 286 -30.71 -4.88 7.51
CA THR A 286 -31.22 -5.95 6.64
C THR A 286 -30.24 -7.12 6.64
N GLY A 287 -30.73 -8.35 6.83
CA GLY A 287 -29.91 -9.56 6.91
C GLY A 287 -30.18 -10.38 8.17
N GLN A 288 -29.36 -11.40 8.42
CA GLN A 288 -29.41 -12.18 9.66
C GLN A 288 -28.58 -11.51 10.76
N LEU A 289 -29.16 -11.33 11.94
CA LEU A 289 -28.43 -10.90 13.14
C LEU A 289 -28.01 -12.15 13.93
N GLN A 290 -26.79 -12.63 13.73
CA GLN A 290 -26.24 -13.76 14.47
C GLN A 290 -25.62 -13.28 15.79
N THR A 291 -26.15 -13.77 16.91
CA THR A 291 -25.55 -13.55 18.24
C THR A 291 -25.67 -14.83 19.07
N ALA A 292 -24.76 -15.03 20.03
CA ALA A 292 -24.82 -16.20 20.92
C ALA A 292 -25.87 -16.03 22.04
N ASN A 293 -26.17 -14.80 22.45
CA ASN A 293 -27.15 -14.47 23.47
C ASN A 293 -27.60 -13.01 23.33
N GLN A 294 -28.91 -12.75 23.37
CA GLN A 294 -29.51 -11.42 23.15
C GLN A 294 -30.47 -11.04 24.30
N PRO A 295 -29.98 -10.92 25.54
CA PRO A 295 -30.83 -10.64 26.69
C PRO A 295 -31.44 -9.22 26.67
N LEU A 296 -30.93 -8.32 25.82
CA LEU A 296 -31.31 -6.91 25.75
C LEU A 296 -32.17 -6.55 24.54
N ILE A 297 -32.61 -7.52 23.73
CA ILE A 297 -33.68 -7.26 22.76
C ILE A 297 -34.99 -7.20 23.53
N THR A 298 -35.40 -5.99 23.91
CA THR A 298 -36.64 -5.75 24.66
C THR A 298 -37.82 -5.39 23.75
N SER A 299 -37.58 -5.18 22.44
CA SER A 299 -38.57 -4.80 21.44
C SER A 299 -38.04 -5.09 20.02
N ILE A 300 -38.89 -5.60 19.12
CA ILE A 300 -38.66 -5.62 17.67
C ILE A 300 -39.93 -5.06 17.01
N ASP A 301 -39.81 -3.95 16.28
CA ASP A 301 -40.94 -3.13 15.78
C ASP A 301 -41.97 -3.90 14.93
N LYS A 302 -41.51 -4.90 14.16
CA LYS A 302 -42.38 -5.79 13.34
C LYS A 302 -42.67 -7.15 13.98
N LEU A 303 -42.12 -7.42 15.17
CA LEU A 303 -42.55 -8.52 16.04
C LEU A 303 -43.44 -7.91 17.12
N SER A 304 -44.57 -7.33 16.71
CA SER A 304 -45.54 -6.64 17.57
C SER A 304 -46.29 -7.56 18.56
N ALA A 305 -45.73 -8.74 18.88
CA ALA A 305 -46.27 -9.72 19.81
C ALA A 305 -45.19 -10.27 20.76
N LEU A 306 -44.24 -9.44 21.21
CA LEU A 306 -43.40 -9.81 22.37
C LEU A 306 -44.23 -10.02 23.65
N THR A 307 -45.46 -9.51 23.72
CA THR A 307 -46.43 -9.93 24.75
C THR A 307 -46.74 -11.42 24.69
N ASP A 308 -46.79 -12.04 23.51
CA ASP A 308 -47.04 -13.48 23.38
C ASP A 308 -45.77 -14.30 23.69
N ILE A 309 -44.57 -13.76 23.44
CA ILE A 309 -43.31 -14.36 23.91
C ILE A 309 -43.17 -14.26 25.44
N ALA A 310 -43.59 -13.15 26.06
CA ALA A 310 -43.66 -13.04 27.51
C ALA A 310 -44.66 -14.04 28.13
N LYS A 311 -45.69 -14.46 27.38
CA LYS A 311 -46.54 -15.59 27.78
C LYS A 311 -45.84 -16.94 27.62
N LEU A 312 -44.77 -17.06 26.84
CA LEU A 312 -43.96 -18.29 26.71
C LEU A 312 -42.84 -18.39 27.76
N ASP A 313 -42.43 -17.27 28.35
CA ASP A 313 -41.45 -17.29 29.44
C ASP A 313 -41.99 -18.05 30.66
N ALA A 314 -41.16 -18.90 31.27
CA ALA A 314 -41.49 -19.78 32.38
C ALA A 314 -42.70 -20.73 32.18
N VAL A 315 -43.05 -21.09 30.93
CA VAL A 315 -44.03 -22.16 30.69
C VAL A 315 -43.40 -23.52 30.99
N ALA A 316 -43.90 -24.19 32.02
CA ALA A 316 -43.56 -25.57 32.32
C ALA A 316 -44.50 -26.52 31.55
N ASN A 317 -43.92 -27.45 30.77
CA ASN A 317 -44.72 -28.43 30.05
C ASN A 317 -45.58 -29.26 31.02
N GLY A 318 -46.88 -29.33 30.75
CA GLY A 318 -47.86 -30.05 31.55
C GLY A 318 -48.43 -29.31 32.75
N VAL A 319 -48.16 -28.02 32.92
CA VAL A 319 -48.72 -27.22 34.02
C VAL A 319 -49.46 -26.01 33.44
N ALA A 320 -50.76 -25.91 33.70
CA ALA A 320 -51.52 -24.72 33.35
C ALA A 320 -51.14 -23.56 34.28
N ALA A 321 -50.76 -22.42 33.71
CA ALA A 321 -50.42 -21.20 34.46
C ALA A 321 -51.27 -20.01 33.98
N SER A 322 -51.64 -19.14 34.91
CA SER A 322 -52.51 -17.99 34.60
C SER A 322 -51.87 -17.06 33.56
N GLY A 323 -52.62 -16.75 32.50
CA GLY A 323 -52.16 -15.87 31.41
C GLY A 323 -51.13 -16.50 30.47
N LYS A 324 -50.82 -17.79 30.61
CA LYS A 324 -49.84 -18.54 29.81
C LYS A 324 -50.53 -19.51 28.85
N PRO A 325 -49.92 -19.86 27.70
CA PRO A 325 -50.44 -20.89 26.82
C PRO A 325 -50.36 -22.26 27.51
N LEU A 326 -51.28 -23.15 27.15
CA LEU A 326 -51.24 -24.52 27.61
C LEU A 326 -50.30 -25.35 26.74
N VAL A 327 -49.28 -25.94 27.34
CA VAL A 327 -48.32 -26.81 26.66
C VAL A 327 -48.36 -28.18 27.31
N LEU A 328 -48.54 -29.22 26.51
CA LEU A 328 -48.63 -30.60 26.96
C LEU A 328 -47.26 -31.10 27.44
N ASN A 329 -47.23 -32.01 28.42
CA ASN A 329 -46.00 -32.74 28.75
C ASN A 329 -45.71 -33.88 27.75
N THR A 330 -44.65 -34.64 27.99
CA THR A 330 -44.22 -35.77 27.14
C THR A 330 -45.24 -36.91 27.05
N ASN A 331 -46.15 -37.01 28.04
CA ASN A 331 -47.24 -37.99 28.08
C ASN A 331 -48.57 -37.42 27.56
N LEU A 332 -48.57 -36.16 27.09
CA LEU A 332 -49.76 -35.40 26.69
C LEU A 332 -50.69 -34.98 27.86
N ASP A 333 -50.19 -34.97 29.09
CA ASP A 333 -50.97 -34.55 30.27
C ASP A 333 -50.85 -33.04 30.55
N VAL A 334 -51.81 -32.55 31.34
CA VAL A 334 -51.86 -31.20 31.91
C VAL A 334 -52.39 -31.26 33.35
N ALA A 335 -51.74 -30.53 34.25
CA ALA A 335 -52.15 -30.27 35.62
C ALA A 335 -52.62 -28.81 35.82
N ASP A 336 -53.22 -28.54 36.99
CA ASP A 336 -53.58 -27.21 37.50
C ASP A 336 -54.64 -26.42 36.71
N ILE A 337 -55.42 -27.08 35.85
CA ILE A 337 -56.64 -26.48 35.30
C ILE A 337 -57.68 -26.38 36.42
N HIS A 338 -58.05 -25.15 36.79
CA HIS A 338 -59.08 -24.92 37.82
C HIS A 338 -60.49 -25.30 37.35
N SER A 339 -60.85 -24.94 36.11
CA SER A 339 -62.15 -25.24 35.52
C SER A 339 -61.99 -25.46 34.02
N LEU A 340 -62.52 -26.58 33.53
CA LEU A 340 -62.56 -26.90 32.11
C LEU A 340 -64.00 -26.77 31.61
N SER A 341 -64.28 -25.70 30.87
CA SER A 341 -65.55 -25.53 30.17
C SER A 341 -65.40 -26.07 28.74
N ALA A 342 -66.02 -27.22 28.46
CA ALA A 342 -66.07 -27.82 27.14
C ALA A 342 -67.53 -28.14 26.77
N THR A 343 -67.91 -27.94 25.50
CA THR A 343 -69.22 -28.36 25.00
C THR A 343 -69.33 -29.88 25.01
N ASP A 344 -68.28 -30.54 24.52
CA ASP A 344 -68.14 -31.99 24.47
C ASP A 344 -66.78 -32.39 25.06
N LEU A 345 -66.78 -33.40 25.91
CA LEU A 345 -65.57 -34.06 26.40
C LEU A 345 -65.65 -35.52 25.97
N THR A 346 -64.78 -35.94 25.04
CA THR A 346 -64.75 -37.31 24.53
C THR A 346 -63.58 -38.08 25.13
N GLY A 347 -63.70 -39.42 25.20
CA GLY A 347 -62.67 -40.30 25.75
C GLY A 347 -62.97 -40.80 27.17
N THR A 348 -61.93 -41.29 27.86
CA THR A 348 -62.06 -41.81 29.24
C THR A 348 -61.83 -40.69 30.24
N LEU A 349 -62.80 -40.43 31.10
CA LEU A 349 -62.68 -39.48 32.20
C LEU A 349 -62.24 -40.21 33.48
N THR A 350 -60.95 -40.21 33.77
CA THR A 350 -60.41 -40.75 35.03
C THR A 350 -60.47 -39.67 36.11
N THR A 351 -61.31 -39.84 37.11
CA THR A 351 -61.44 -38.89 38.23
C THR A 351 -61.46 -39.63 39.57
N ALA A 352 -61.15 -38.92 40.65
CA ALA A 352 -61.48 -39.37 42.00
C ALA A 352 -63.00 -39.29 42.24
N ALA A 353 -63.47 -39.44 43.47
CA ALA A 353 -64.88 -39.27 43.80
C ALA A 353 -65.40 -37.89 43.32
N GLN A 354 -66.55 -37.90 42.63
CA GLN A 354 -67.20 -36.69 42.10
C GLN A 354 -68.45 -36.35 42.93
N PRO A 355 -68.33 -35.75 44.14
CA PRO A 355 -69.47 -35.52 45.03
C PRO A 355 -70.45 -34.44 44.53
N PHE A 356 -70.08 -33.68 43.51
CA PHE A 356 -70.86 -32.54 42.99
C PHE A 356 -71.53 -32.80 41.64
N VAL A 357 -71.69 -34.07 41.24
CA VAL A 357 -72.55 -34.42 40.09
C VAL A 357 -74.02 -34.31 40.52
N SER A 358 -74.63 -33.15 40.27
CA SER A 358 -76.05 -32.89 40.62
C SER A 358 -77.03 -33.29 39.53
N SER A 359 -76.60 -33.33 38.27
CA SER A 359 -77.40 -33.77 37.14
C SER A 359 -76.52 -34.22 35.99
N VAL A 360 -77.01 -35.21 35.25
CA VAL A 360 -76.52 -35.68 33.96
C VAL A 360 -77.76 -35.88 33.09
N ASN A 361 -77.68 -35.62 31.79
CA ASN A 361 -78.85 -35.82 30.91
C ASN A 361 -79.20 -37.31 30.82
N VAL A 362 -78.21 -38.14 30.49
CA VAL A 362 -78.31 -39.60 30.44
C VAL A 362 -77.00 -40.17 30.99
N LEU A 363 -77.10 -41.16 31.87
CA LEU A 363 -75.96 -41.95 32.33
C LEU A 363 -76.17 -43.40 31.85
N ASP A 364 -75.44 -43.79 30.82
CA ASP A 364 -75.39 -45.17 30.36
C ASP A 364 -74.15 -45.85 30.93
N VAL A 365 -74.36 -46.85 31.80
CA VAL A 365 -73.30 -47.62 32.45
C VAL A 365 -73.16 -48.97 31.73
N THR A 366 -72.64 -48.92 30.50
CA THR A 366 -72.51 -50.09 29.62
C THR A 366 -71.65 -51.22 30.20
N GLY A 367 -70.77 -50.90 31.16
CA GLY A 367 -69.92 -51.86 31.87
C GLY A 367 -70.54 -52.44 33.15
N HIS A 368 -71.85 -52.30 33.38
CA HIS A 368 -72.51 -52.95 34.51
C HIS A 368 -72.48 -54.47 34.37
N ASP A 369 -71.87 -55.19 35.32
CA ASP A 369 -71.65 -56.63 35.24
C ASP A 369 -72.28 -57.45 36.38
N SER A 370 -73.06 -56.79 37.25
CA SER A 370 -73.68 -57.37 38.45
C SER A 370 -72.70 -57.98 39.48
N ASP A 371 -71.38 -57.85 39.30
CA ASP A 371 -70.34 -58.43 40.16
C ASP A 371 -69.50 -57.34 40.84
N CYS A 372 -68.82 -56.49 40.05
CA CYS A 372 -67.88 -55.50 40.59
C CYS A 372 -67.95 -54.12 39.93
N ALA A 373 -68.45 -54.04 38.70
CA ALA A 373 -68.58 -52.82 37.92
C ALA A 373 -70.05 -52.42 37.74
N GLY A 374 -70.36 -51.13 37.91
CA GLY A 374 -71.72 -50.63 37.75
C GLY A 374 -72.10 -49.49 38.69
N LEU A 375 -73.41 -49.28 38.83
CA LEU A 375 -74.00 -48.28 39.72
C LEU A 375 -73.96 -48.77 41.18
N LYS A 376 -73.30 -48.02 42.06
CA LYS A 376 -73.32 -48.27 43.51
C LYS A 376 -74.14 -47.22 44.24
N ARG A 377 -74.96 -47.64 45.21
CA ARG A 377 -75.65 -46.75 46.16
C ARG A 377 -75.05 -46.98 47.55
N ALA A 378 -74.46 -45.94 48.14
CA ALA A 378 -73.82 -46.00 49.46
C ALA A 378 -72.79 -47.15 49.59
N GLY A 379 -72.02 -47.40 48.52
CA GLY A 379 -71.00 -48.46 48.47
C GLY A 379 -71.50 -49.85 48.08
N VAL A 380 -72.82 -50.08 48.04
CA VAL A 380 -73.42 -51.36 47.62
C VAL A 380 -73.72 -51.32 46.12
N LEU A 381 -73.26 -52.34 45.38
CA LEU A 381 -73.56 -52.49 43.96
C LEU A 381 -75.03 -52.84 43.77
N VAL A 382 -75.70 -52.12 42.87
CA VAL A 382 -76.99 -52.59 42.32
C VAL A 382 -76.67 -53.82 41.48
N THR A 383 -77.20 -54.99 41.82
CA THR A 383 -76.90 -56.23 41.07
C THR A 383 -77.95 -56.55 40.00
N ALA A 384 -79.12 -55.92 40.10
CA ALA A 384 -80.22 -56.06 39.14
C ALA A 384 -79.82 -55.48 37.79
N SER A 385 -80.05 -56.23 36.71
CA SER A 385 -79.87 -55.72 35.34
C SER A 385 -80.87 -54.59 35.05
N ALA A 386 -80.66 -53.86 33.95
CA ALA A 386 -81.63 -52.86 33.51
C ALA A 386 -83.03 -53.48 33.26
N GLU A 387 -83.09 -54.71 32.76
CA GLU A 387 -84.35 -55.44 32.58
C GLU A 387 -85.00 -55.78 33.93
N ASP A 388 -84.22 -56.24 34.91
CA ASP A 388 -84.73 -56.55 36.26
C ASP A 388 -85.25 -55.30 36.97
N LEU A 389 -84.55 -54.16 36.86
CA LEU A 389 -85.01 -52.87 37.40
C LEU A 389 -86.29 -52.41 36.70
N ASN A 390 -86.40 -52.64 35.39
CA ASN A 390 -87.62 -52.33 34.66
C ASN A 390 -88.79 -53.22 35.07
N PHE A 391 -88.58 -54.42 35.65
CA PHE A 391 -89.71 -55.21 36.19
C PHE A 391 -90.37 -54.56 37.39
N VAL A 392 -89.65 -53.79 38.20
CA VAL A 392 -90.21 -53.09 39.38
C VAL A 392 -90.75 -51.69 39.07
N ASP A 393 -90.56 -51.21 37.84
CA ASP A 393 -91.21 -49.99 37.33
C ASP A 393 -92.68 -50.29 36.96
N THR A 394 -93.55 -50.22 37.96
CA THR A 394 -94.99 -50.53 37.86
C THR A 394 -95.78 -49.69 38.87
N ILE A 395 -97.09 -49.62 38.72
CA ILE A 395 -97.99 -48.96 39.66
C ILE A 395 -98.23 -49.88 40.87
N PRO A 396 -97.84 -49.48 42.11
CA PRO A 396 -98.10 -50.30 43.30
C PRO A 396 -99.60 -50.60 43.47
N GLY A 397 -99.93 -51.86 43.71
CA GLY A 397 -101.29 -52.36 43.90
C GLY A 397 -102.00 -52.82 42.63
N SER A 398 -101.38 -52.73 41.45
CA SER A 398 -101.93 -53.30 40.23
C SER A 398 -100.97 -54.27 39.56
N ALA A 399 -101.43 -55.47 39.24
CA ALA A 399 -100.64 -56.42 38.49
C ALA A 399 -100.55 -55.99 37.01
N GLU A 400 -99.33 -55.70 36.54
CA GLU A 400 -99.04 -55.43 35.13
C GLU A 400 -98.38 -56.66 34.46
N ALA A 401 -98.64 -56.86 33.17
CA ALA A 401 -98.05 -57.98 32.42
C ALA A 401 -96.52 -57.82 32.32
N SER A 402 -95.79 -58.91 32.58
CA SER A 402 -94.32 -58.94 32.53
C SER A 402 -93.63 -57.96 33.50
N LYS A 403 -94.30 -57.59 34.60
CA LYS A 403 -93.75 -56.78 35.70
C LYS A 403 -93.82 -57.56 37.01
N ALA A 404 -93.09 -57.11 38.02
CA ALA A 404 -93.16 -57.65 39.37
C ALA A 404 -94.49 -57.25 40.03
N LEU A 405 -94.99 -58.09 40.94
CA LEU A 405 -96.12 -57.72 41.80
C LEU A 405 -95.63 -56.84 42.96
N VAL A 406 -96.04 -55.58 42.97
CA VAL A 406 -95.72 -54.62 44.04
C VAL A 406 -96.99 -54.28 44.81
N LEU A 407 -96.99 -54.55 46.11
CA LEU A 407 -98.09 -54.22 47.01
C LEU A 407 -98.25 -52.70 47.13
N ASN A 408 -99.49 -52.20 47.19
CA ASN A 408 -99.73 -50.80 47.56
C ASN A 408 -99.59 -50.59 49.08
N ASN A 409 -99.87 -49.37 49.56
CA ASN A 409 -99.79 -49.02 50.97
C ASN A 409 -100.73 -49.85 51.88
N ASP A 410 -101.85 -50.33 51.33
CA ASP A 410 -102.83 -51.16 52.04
C ASP A 410 -102.52 -52.67 51.92
N ARG A 411 -101.46 -53.02 51.18
CA ARG A 411 -101.06 -54.40 50.82
C ARG A 411 -102.06 -55.13 49.93
N ASP A 412 -102.78 -54.37 49.12
CA ASP A 412 -103.66 -54.91 48.08
C ASP A 412 -102.93 -55.05 46.75
N ILE A 413 -103.41 -56.00 45.92
CA ILE A 413 -103.05 -56.16 44.51
C ILE A 413 -104.34 -56.46 43.72
N ASP A 414 -104.58 -55.73 42.64
CA ASP A 414 -105.65 -55.96 41.68
C ASP A 414 -105.13 -56.52 40.33
N ASN A 415 -106.04 -56.72 39.38
CA ASN A 415 -105.75 -57.08 37.99
C ASN A 415 -104.99 -58.41 37.77
N ILE A 416 -104.98 -59.32 38.76
CA ILE A 416 -104.48 -60.68 38.58
C ILE A 416 -105.52 -61.50 37.79
N ARG A 417 -105.21 -61.84 36.54
CA ARG A 417 -106.09 -62.67 35.68
C ARG A 417 -106.31 -64.08 36.23
N SER A 418 -105.28 -64.70 36.78
CA SER A 418 -105.34 -66.06 37.32
C SER A 418 -104.27 -66.23 38.38
N LEU A 419 -104.69 -66.60 39.59
CA LEU A 419 -103.80 -66.97 40.68
C LEU A 419 -103.85 -68.47 40.86
N LYS A 420 -102.76 -69.15 40.51
CA LYS A 420 -102.55 -70.56 40.83
C LYS A 420 -101.63 -70.65 42.04
N ALA A 421 -102.15 -71.20 43.13
CA ALA A 421 -101.39 -71.47 44.35
C ALA A 421 -101.66 -72.91 44.77
N ASP A 422 -100.66 -73.60 45.34
CA ASP A 422 -100.84 -74.94 45.89
C ASP A 422 -101.70 -74.92 47.16
N GLU A 423 -101.57 -73.85 47.95
CA GLU A 423 -102.40 -73.54 49.10
C GLU A 423 -102.64 -72.02 49.17
N LEU A 424 -103.89 -71.61 49.33
CA LEU A 424 -104.25 -70.23 49.64
C LEU A 424 -104.81 -70.20 51.06
N ALA A 425 -103.97 -69.85 52.04
CA ALA A 425 -104.34 -69.76 53.44
C ALA A 425 -104.81 -68.36 53.82
N GLY A 426 -105.82 -68.26 54.68
CA GLY A 426 -106.37 -67.01 55.19
C GLY A 426 -107.86 -66.86 54.96
N THR A 427 -108.39 -65.67 55.24
CA THR A 427 -109.79 -65.33 54.98
C THR A 427 -109.94 -64.87 53.54
N LEU A 428 -110.67 -65.63 52.72
CA LEU A 428 -110.99 -65.22 51.37
C LEU A 428 -112.32 -64.45 51.37
N THR A 429 -112.25 -63.13 51.25
CA THR A 429 -113.44 -62.29 51.07
C THR A 429 -113.82 -62.29 49.58
N THR A 430 -114.86 -63.04 49.20
CA THR A 430 -115.37 -63.06 47.82
C THR A 430 -116.82 -62.60 47.74
N ALA A 431 -117.23 -62.15 46.55
CA ALA A 431 -118.64 -62.16 46.19
C ALA A 431 -119.15 -63.61 46.00
N ALA A 432 -120.38 -63.79 45.49
CA ALA A 432 -120.91 -65.12 45.18
C ALA A 432 -119.96 -65.90 44.25
N GLN A 433 -119.70 -67.17 44.57
CA GLN A 433 -118.83 -68.07 43.80
C GLN A 433 -119.69 -69.11 43.04
N PRO A 434 -120.28 -68.78 41.88
CA PRO A 434 -121.23 -69.64 41.18
C PRO A 434 -120.59 -70.90 40.53
N HIS A 435 -119.26 -71.01 40.52
CA HIS A 435 -118.53 -72.04 39.79
C HIS A 435 -117.72 -72.98 40.70
N LEU A 436 -118.08 -73.11 41.98
CA LEU A 436 -117.49 -74.14 42.85
C LEU A 436 -118.00 -75.53 42.43
N SER A 437 -117.12 -76.37 41.90
CA SER A 437 -117.43 -77.75 41.49
C SER A 437 -117.08 -78.81 42.53
N SER A 438 -116.13 -78.51 43.43
CA SER A 438 -115.75 -79.38 44.54
C SER A 438 -115.12 -78.58 45.66
N VAL A 439 -115.41 -79.00 46.89
CA VAL A 439 -114.83 -78.51 48.15
C VAL A 439 -114.77 -79.72 49.07
N LEU A 440 -113.69 -79.87 49.83
CA LEU A 440 -113.50 -81.06 50.68
C LEU A 440 -114.54 -81.08 51.81
N VAL A 441 -114.71 -79.94 52.50
CA VAL A 441 -115.71 -79.72 53.55
C VAL A 441 -116.21 -78.28 53.43
N ILE A 442 -117.53 -78.10 53.48
CA ILE A 442 -118.14 -76.80 53.74
C ILE A 442 -118.61 -76.83 55.19
N ASP A 443 -118.02 -75.98 56.02
CA ASP A 443 -118.57 -75.67 57.34
C ASP A 443 -119.22 -74.28 57.29
N VAL A 444 -120.55 -74.24 57.33
CA VAL A 444 -121.31 -72.99 57.31
C VAL A 444 -121.53 -72.51 58.74
N ALA A 445 -120.48 -71.96 59.36
CA ALA A 445 -120.49 -71.55 60.76
C ALA A 445 -121.61 -70.57 61.15
N ARG A 446 -122.18 -69.84 60.17
CA ARG A 446 -123.27 -68.87 60.37
C ARG A 446 -124.67 -69.42 60.09
N HIS A 447 -124.85 -70.72 59.88
CA HIS A 447 -126.16 -71.29 59.62
C HIS A 447 -127.06 -71.26 60.87
N ASN A 448 -128.17 -70.51 60.81
CA ASN A 448 -129.09 -70.32 61.93
C ASN A 448 -130.54 -70.76 61.65
N GLY A 449 -130.84 -71.21 60.44
CA GLY A 449 -132.19 -71.62 60.04
C GLY A 449 -133.20 -70.48 59.86
N GLU A 450 -132.77 -69.21 59.97
CA GLU A 450 -133.64 -68.03 59.87
C GLU A 450 -133.27 -67.12 58.69
N ASP A 451 -132.03 -66.60 58.65
CA ASP A 451 -131.61 -65.58 57.66
C ASP A 451 -130.19 -65.78 57.08
N ALA A 452 -129.39 -66.69 57.65
CA ALA A 452 -128.04 -66.98 57.20
C ALA A 452 -127.76 -68.49 57.22
N GLY A 453 -127.00 -68.98 56.24
CA GLY A 453 -126.60 -70.39 56.19
C GLY A 453 -126.56 -71.01 54.81
N LEU A 454 -126.63 -72.35 54.76
CA LEU A 454 -126.74 -73.13 53.53
C LEU A 454 -128.06 -72.83 52.82
N ARG A 455 -127.98 -72.34 51.57
CA ARG A 455 -129.15 -72.18 50.69
C ARG A 455 -129.09 -73.16 49.54
N LEU A 456 -130.16 -73.91 49.30
CA LEU A 456 -130.31 -74.80 48.16
C LEU A 456 -131.35 -74.22 47.19
N VAL A 457 -130.95 -74.01 45.94
CA VAL A 457 -131.82 -73.46 44.88
C VAL A 457 -132.46 -72.11 45.27
N GLY A 458 -131.75 -71.30 46.05
CA GLY A 458 -132.22 -70.00 46.52
C GLY A 458 -133.05 -70.04 47.80
N GLU A 459 -133.44 -71.21 48.30
CA GLU A 459 -134.14 -71.35 49.59
C GLU A 459 -133.15 -71.63 50.71
N LEU A 460 -133.34 -71.01 51.88
CA LEU A 460 -132.53 -71.28 53.07
C LEU A 460 -132.96 -72.61 53.68
N GLU A 461 -132.01 -73.48 53.97
CA GLU A 461 -132.28 -74.65 54.80
C GLU A 461 -132.67 -74.17 56.20
N THR A 462 -133.86 -74.54 56.67
CA THR A 462 -134.36 -74.13 58.00
C THR A 462 -134.07 -75.18 59.08
N SER A 463 -133.73 -76.40 58.66
CA SER A 463 -133.38 -77.49 59.57
C SER A 463 -131.98 -77.31 60.12
N THR A 464 -131.82 -77.47 61.43
CA THR A 464 -130.49 -77.54 62.05
C THR A 464 -129.70 -78.73 61.51
N ALA A 465 -128.37 -78.70 61.66
CA ALA A 465 -127.52 -79.83 61.28
C ALA A 465 -127.95 -81.16 61.94
N ALA A 466 -128.43 -81.11 63.18
CA ALA A 466 -128.97 -82.30 63.87
C ALA A 466 -130.25 -82.82 63.23
N GLU A 467 -131.14 -81.92 62.80
CA GLU A 467 -132.41 -82.27 62.14
C GLU A 467 -132.20 -82.79 60.72
N LEU A 468 -131.31 -82.17 59.93
CA LEU A 468 -130.90 -82.73 58.63
C LEU A 468 -130.30 -84.13 58.81
N ASN A 469 -129.53 -84.34 59.88
CA ASN A 469 -129.01 -85.67 60.18
C ASN A 469 -130.13 -86.68 60.50
N TYR A 470 -131.31 -86.27 60.97
CA TYR A 470 -132.43 -87.21 61.20
C TYR A 470 -133.00 -87.81 59.91
N THR A 471 -132.86 -87.14 58.77
CA THR A 471 -133.33 -87.64 57.47
C THR A 471 -132.34 -88.60 56.82
N ASN A 472 -131.09 -88.63 57.29
CA ASN A 472 -130.10 -89.61 56.87
C ASN A 472 -130.44 -90.99 57.45
N THR A 473 -131.21 -91.75 56.68
CA THR A 473 -131.72 -93.08 57.03
C THR A 473 -131.50 -94.10 55.92
N ILE A 474 -131.50 -95.38 56.28
CA ILE A 474 -131.56 -96.48 55.31
C ILE A 474 -133.05 -96.78 55.06
N PRO A 475 -133.55 -96.67 53.81
CA PRO A 475 -134.96 -96.93 53.51
C PRO A 475 -135.42 -98.29 54.03
N GLY A 476 -136.58 -98.32 54.70
CA GLY A 476 -137.17 -99.54 55.25
C GLY A 476 -136.64 -100.00 56.62
N VAL A 477 -135.70 -99.29 57.23
CA VAL A 477 -135.19 -99.60 58.59
C VAL A 477 -135.61 -98.50 59.58
N ALA A 478 -136.35 -98.87 60.63
CA ALA A 478 -136.60 -97.97 61.74
C ALA A 478 -135.34 -97.84 62.60
N GLN A 479 -134.81 -96.63 62.73
CA GLN A 479 -133.67 -96.29 63.59
C GLN A 479 -134.10 -95.26 64.64
N ALA A 480 -133.62 -95.41 65.87
CA ALA A 480 -133.93 -94.48 66.95
C ALA A 480 -133.47 -93.06 66.60
N SER A 481 -134.31 -92.06 66.87
CA SER A 481 -134.06 -90.65 66.58
C SER A 481 -133.76 -90.37 65.11
N LYS A 482 -134.37 -91.12 64.19
CA LYS A 482 -134.37 -90.86 62.75
C LYS A 482 -135.80 -90.91 62.22
N VAL A 483 -136.07 -90.23 61.11
CA VAL A 483 -137.39 -90.32 60.44
C VAL A 483 -137.51 -91.68 59.75
N LEU A 484 -138.66 -92.37 59.85
CA LEU A 484 -138.87 -93.62 59.12
C LEU A 484 -139.01 -93.34 57.61
N GLY A 485 -137.97 -93.67 56.85
CA GLY A 485 -137.96 -93.53 55.39
C GLY A 485 -138.81 -94.61 54.72
N PHE A 486 -139.98 -94.24 54.20
CA PHE A 486 -140.79 -95.11 53.35
C PHE A 486 -140.30 -95.02 51.91
N ARG A 487 -140.14 -96.17 51.24
CA ARG A 487 -139.90 -96.24 49.80
C ARG A 487 -141.25 -96.01 49.11
N VAL A 488 -141.44 -94.85 48.49
CA VAL A 488 -142.60 -94.59 47.63
C VAL A 488 -142.35 -95.17 46.25
#